data_AF-A0A2V2GH75-F1
#
_entry.id   AF-A0A2V2GH75-F1
#
_cell.length_a   1.000
_cell.length_b   1.000
_cell.length_c   1.000
_cell.angle_alpha   90.00
_cell.angle_beta   90.00
_cell.angle_gamma   90.00
#
_symmetry.space_group_name_H-M   'P 1'
#
loop_
_entity.id
_entity.type
_entity.pdbx_description
1 polymer ?
#
loop_
_entity_poly.entity_id
_entity_poly.type
_entity_poly.pdbx_seq_one_letter_code
_entity_poly.pdbx_strand_id
1 'polypeptide(L)'
;MGMIVIGVGTTHLGGMRTAPNGDVVSVTPAVWKPDSKGGSVAIWPLNPETMEQDGPAEVFGDWQAAEYLARALEMIHPSRQINVPNLEAMIRQATKDGFNICDYCPDFNCRDCIVNEWKGDPENE
;
A
#
# COMPACT_ATOMS: atom_id res chain seq x y z
N MET A 1 -6.61 -6.57 -24.04
CA MET A 1 -5.42 -6.52 -23.17
C MET A 1 -5.76 -5.54 -22.05
N GLY A 2 -5.56 -5.89 -20.78
CA GLY A 2 -5.68 -4.92 -19.68
C GLY A 2 -4.30 -4.37 -19.34
N MET A 3 -4.19 -3.06 -19.14
CA MET A 3 -2.96 -2.44 -18.65
C MET A 3 -3.25 -1.73 -17.34
N ILE A 4 -2.30 -1.83 -16.40
CA ILE A 4 -2.30 -1.04 -15.17
C ILE A 4 -1.00 -0.25 -15.12
N VAL A 5 -1.05 0.94 -14.52
CA VAL A 5 0.13 1.75 -14.24
C VAL A 5 0.33 1.80 -12.74
N ILE A 6 1.59 1.69 -12.31
CA ILE A 6 2.03 1.98 -10.96
C ILE A 6 3.04 3.13 -11.10
N GLY A 7 2.64 4.32 -10.69
CA GLY A 7 3.42 5.55 -10.80
C GLY A 7 3.98 5.99 -9.45
N VAL A 8 5.20 6.49 -9.43
CA VAL A 8 5.80 7.16 -8.27
C VAL A 8 5.63 8.67 -8.42
N GLY A 9 5.24 9.34 -7.34
CA GLY A 9 4.93 10.76 -7.38
C GLY A 9 4.73 11.41 -6.03
N THR A 10 4.23 12.65 -6.07
CA THR A 10 3.97 13.47 -4.90
C THR A 10 2.48 13.80 -4.82
N THR A 11 1.87 13.51 -3.67
CA THR A 11 0.48 13.86 -3.36
C THR A 11 0.40 15.19 -2.63
N HIS A 12 -0.40 16.10 -3.17
CA HIS A 12 -0.86 17.29 -2.46
C HIS A 12 -2.29 17.05 -1.97
N LEU A 13 -2.46 17.03 -0.65
CA LEU A 13 -3.78 16.93 -0.06
C LEU A 13 -4.61 18.17 -0.39
N GLY A 14 -5.87 17.92 -0.73
CA GLY A 14 -6.87 18.96 -0.91
C GLY A 14 -7.30 19.56 0.42
N GLY A 15 -8.21 20.52 0.35
CA GLY A 15 -8.80 21.13 1.53
C GLY A 15 -10.19 21.66 1.23
N MET A 16 -11.08 21.59 2.22
CA MET A 16 -12.39 22.24 2.18
C MET A 16 -12.45 23.26 3.31
N ARG A 17 -12.91 24.47 3.00
CA ARG A 17 -13.18 25.50 4.01
C ARG A 17 -14.67 25.76 4.06
N THR A 18 -15.24 25.68 5.26
CA THR A 18 -16.63 26.03 5.55
C THR A 18 -16.72 27.35 6.32
N ALA A 19 -17.80 28.09 6.09
CA ALA A 19 -18.16 29.29 6.83
C ALA A 19 -18.77 28.92 8.19
N PRO A 20 -18.89 29.88 9.14
CA PRO A 20 -19.52 29.63 10.44
C PRO A 20 -20.97 29.14 10.37
N ASN A 21 -21.68 29.41 9.28
CA ASN A 21 -23.04 28.96 9.03
C ASN A 21 -23.11 27.54 8.42
N GLY A 22 -21.97 26.89 8.19
CA GLY A 22 -21.87 25.55 7.61
C GLY A 22 -21.72 25.51 6.09
N ASP A 23 -21.84 26.65 5.39
CA ASP A 23 -21.73 26.68 3.92
C ASP A 23 -20.29 26.46 3.46
N VAL A 24 -20.10 25.72 2.36
CA VAL A 24 -18.78 25.52 1.76
C VAL A 24 -18.33 26.79 1.02
N VAL A 25 -17.20 27.35 1.44
CA VAL A 25 -16.64 28.61 0.90
C VAL A 25 -15.57 28.34 -0.16
N SER A 26 -14.80 27.26 0.00
CA SER A 26 -13.79 26.88 -0.98
C SER A 26 -13.47 25.39 -0.91
N VAL A 27 -13.17 24.80 -2.07
CA VAL A 27 -12.68 23.42 -2.21
C VAL A 27 -11.44 23.44 -3.09
N THR A 28 -10.34 22.92 -2.57
CA THR A 28 -9.14 22.58 -3.33
C THR A 28 -9.09 21.06 -3.43
N PRO A 29 -9.14 20.47 -4.62
CA PRO A 29 -9.07 19.02 -4.76
C PRO A 29 -7.69 18.49 -4.39
N ALA A 30 -7.62 17.23 -3.94
CA ALA A 30 -6.35 16.53 -3.82
C ALA A 30 -5.80 16.26 -5.22
N VAL A 31 -4.47 16.37 -5.37
CA VAL A 31 -3.79 16.16 -6.65
C VAL A 31 -2.56 15.32 -6.42
N TRP A 32 -2.40 14.28 -7.23
CA TRP A 32 -1.16 13.54 -7.36
C TRP A 32 -0.45 13.91 -8.66
N LYS A 33 0.88 14.02 -8.63
CA LYS A 33 1.70 14.30 -9.82
C LYS A 33 2.89 13.35 -9.90
N PRO A 34 3.26 12.88 -11.10
CA PRO A 34 4.47 12.09 -11.29
C PRO A 34 5.71 12.84 -10.80
N ASP A 35 6.51 12.17 -9.99
CA ASP A 35 7.76 12.67 -9.41
C ASP A 35 8.59 11.49 -8.94
N SER A 36 9.72 11.23 -9.60
CA SER A 36 10.62 10.12 -9.28
C SER A 36 11.19 10.13 -7.86
N LYS A 37 11.12 11.25 -7.14
CA LYS A 37 11.59 11.40 -5.75
C LYS A 37 10.44 11.57 -4.76
N GLY A 38 9.20 11.48 -5.22
CA GLY A 38 8.03 11.65 -4.38
C GLY A 38 7.78 10.42 -3.49
N GLY A 39 7.21 10.66 -2.31
CA GLY A 39 6.93 9.63 -1.30
C GLY A 39 5.53 9.00 -1.40
N SER A 40 4.96 8.96 -2.61
CA SER A 40 3.63 8.37 -2.83
C SER A 40 3.57 7.57 -4.12
N VAL A 41 2.72 6.55 -4.13
CA VAL A 41 2.48 5.67 -5.26
C VAL A 41 1.04 5.83 -5.71
N ALA A 42 0.80 5.94 -7.01
CA ALA A 42 -0.55 5.93 -7.58
C ALA A 42 -0.72 4.72 -8.51
N ILE A 43 -1.88 4.07 -8.44
CA ILE A 43 -2.24 2.94 -9.29
C ILE A 43 -3.53 3.28 -10.03
N TRP A 44 -3.55 3.04 -11.35
CA TRP A 44 -4.74 3.23 -12.16
C TRP A 44 -4.77 2.31 -13.39
N PRO A 45 -5.96 1.98 -13.90
CA PRO A 45 -6.12 1.29 -15.18
C PRO A 45 -5.76 2.21 -16.34
N LEU A 46 -5.12 1.65 -17.36
CA LEU A 46 -4.71 2.36 -18.57
C LEU A 46 -5.40 1.74 -19.79
N ASN A 47 -5.97 2.57 -20.64
CA ASN A 47 -6.47 2.13 -21.93
C ASN A 47 -5.27 1.78 -22.83
N PRO A 48 -5.15 0.53 -23.31
CA PRO A 48 -3.99 0.10 -24.10
C PRO A 48 -3.95 0.67 -25.52
N GLU A 49 -5.06 1.19 -26.04
CA GLU A 49 -5.15 1.75 -27.39
C GLU A 49 -4.81 3.25 -27.38
N THR A 50 -5.33 3.99 -26.40
CA THR A 50 -5.12 5.45 -26.32
C THR A 50 -3.95 5.84 -25.42
N MET A 51 -3.48 4.92 -24.55
CA MET A 51 -2.50 5.18 -23.49
C MET A 51 -2.97 6.25 -22.50
N GLU A 52 -4.28 6.46 -22.39
CA GLU A 52 -4.90 7.37 -21.43
C GLU A 52 -5.40 6.61 -20.21
N GLN A 53 -5.57 7.34 -19.11
CA GLN A 53 -6.11 6.80 -17.86
C GLN A 53 -7.58 6.40 -18.06
N ASP A 54 -7.92 5.15 -17.68
CA ASP A 54 -9.22 4.51 -17.91
C ASP A 54 -9.94 4.17 -16.60
N GLY A 55 -9.98 5.14 -15.67
CA GLY A 55 -10.55 4.96 -14.34
C GLY A 55 -9.85 5.81 -13.28
N PRO A 56 -10.36 5.83 -12.03
CA PRO A 56 -9.76 6.62 -10.95
C PRO A 56 -8.35 6.12 -10.61
N ALA A 57 -7.49 7.04 -10.19
CA ALA A 57 -6.21 6.70 -9.58
C ALA A 57 -6.38 6.54 -8.07
N GLU A 58 -5.89 5.43 -7.55
CA GLU A 58 -5.79 5.15 -6.12
C GLU A 58 -4.38 5.50 -5.65
N VAL A 59 -4.28 6.28 -4.57
CA VAL A 59 -3.01 6.86 -4.10
C VAL A 59 -2.66 6.31 -2.73
N PHE A 60 -1.41 5.87 -2.57
CA PHE A 60 -0.85 5.23 -1.39
C PHE A 60 0.43 5.95 -0.96
N GLY A 61 0.80 5.81 0.31
CA GLY A 61 2.18 6.09 0.74
C GLY A 61 3.15 5.10 0.09
N ASP A 62 4.38 5.52 -0.17
CA ASP A 62 5.45 4.64 -0.65
C ASP A 62 5.77 3.48 0.31
N TRP A 63 5.59 3.71 1.62
CA TRP A 63 5.73 2.73 2.70
C TRP A 63 4.59 1.70 2.75
N GLN A 64 3.46 1.94 2.09
CA GLN A 64 2.27 1.06 2.07
C GLN A 64 2.34 -0.01 0.96
N ALA A 65 3.50 -0.66 0.84
CA ALA A 65 3.78 -1.59 -0.25
C ALA A 65 2.85 -2.80 -0.27
N ALA A 66 2.46 -3.30 0.90
CA ALA A 66 1.53 -4.41 0.99
C ALA A 66 0.18 -4.06 0.34
N GLU A 67 -0.35 -2.87 0.63
CA GLU A 67 -1.65 -2.44 0.13
C GLU A 67 -1.64 -2.16 -1.37
N TYR A 68 -0.68 -1.40 -1.88
CA TYR A 68 -0.68 -1.06 -3.30
C TYR A 68 -0.30 -2.25 -4.20
N LEU A 69 0.53 -3.19 -3.71
CA LEU A 69 0.82 -4.43 -4.45
C LEU A 69 -0.38 -5.39 -4.42
N ALA A 70 -1.08 -5.50 -3.28
CA ALA A 70 -2.33 -6.26 -3.22
C ALA A 70 -3.36 -5.70 -4.21
N ARG A 71 -3.48 -4.36 -4.26
CA ARG A 71 -4.37 -3.71 -5.22
C ARG A 71 -3.99 -3.96 -6.67
N ALA A 72 -2.69 -3.89 -7.01
CA ALA A 72 -2.22 -4.24 -8.34
C ALA A 72 -2.57 -5.70 -8.71
N LEU A 73 -2.43 -6.63 -7.76
CA LEU A 73 -2.80 -8.04 -7.95
C LEU A 73 -4.30 -8.22 -8.14
N GLU A 74 -5.14 -7.48 -7.41
CA GLU A 74 -6.59 -7.48 -7.65
C GLU A 74 -6.92 -7.01 -9.05
N MET A 75 -6.30 -5.92 -9.53
CA MET A 75 -6.59 -5.35 -10.85
C MET A 75 -6.16 -6.23 -12.03
N ILE A 76 -5.09 -7.02 -11.87
CA ILE A 76 -4.68 -7.98 -12.91
C ILE A 76 -5.53 -9.26 -12.91
N HIS A 77 -6.37 -9.46 -11.88
CA HIS A 77 -7.30 -10.59 -11.74
C HIS A 77 -6.65 -11.95 -12.07
N PRO A 78 -5.66 -12.42 -11.28
CA PRO A 78 -4.98 -13.68 -11.56
C PRO A 78 -5.99 -14.83 -11.49
N SER A 79 -5.97 -15.70 -12.50
CA SER A 79 -6.85 -16.87 -12.60
C SER A 79 -6.35 -18.09 -11.84
N ARG A 80 -5.15 -18.00 -11.26
CA ARG A 80 -4.50 -19.06 -10.48
C ARG A 80 -4.16 -18.52 -9.10
N GLN A 81 -3.92 -19.44 -8.17
CA GLN A 81 -3.35 -19.09 -6.88
C GLN A 81 -2.05 -18.29 -7.08
N ILE A 82 -1.99 -17.14 -6.44
CA ILE A 82 -0.83 -16.26 -6.49
C ILE A 82 0.33 -16.95 -5.77
N ASN A 83 1.50 -17.00 -6.43
CA ASN A 83 2.71 -17.57 -5.85
C ASN A 83 3.43 -16.57 -4.93
N VAL A 84 2.68 -15.95 -4.01
CA VAL A 84 3.20 -15.07 -2.97
C VAL A 84 2.80 -15.68 -1.63
N PRO A 85 3.76 -16.13 -0.80
CA PRO A 85 3.44 -16.73 0.49
C PRO A 85 2.90 -15.69 1.47
N ASN A 86 1.96 -16.10 2.31
CA ASN A 86 1.53 -15.28 3.45
C ASN A 86 2.57 -15.38 4.58
N LEU A 87 3.62 -14.56 4.48
CA LEU A 87 4.76 -14.60 5.39
C LEU A 87 4.37 -14.28 6.83
N GLU A 88 3.44 -13.34 7.06
CA GLU A 88 2.94 -13.03 8.40
C GLU A 88 2.35 -14.29 9.07
N ALA A 89 1.41 -14.95 8.40
CA ALA A 89 0.77 -16.16 8.93
C ALA A 89 1.79 -17.29 9.18
N MET A 90 2.76 -17.45 8.27
CA MET A 90 3.82 -18.43 8.41
C MET A 90 4.73 -18.12 9.61
N ILE A 91 5.13 -16.87 9.80
CA ILE A 91 6.00 -16.43 10.92
C ILE A 91 5.25 -16.56 12.26
N ARG A 92 3.98 -16.17 12.30
CA ARG A 92 3.13 -16.32 13.47
C ARG A 92 3.00 -17.78 13.89
N GLN A 93 2.73 -18.69 12.94
CA GLN A 93 2.65 -20.12 13.23
C GLN A 93 3.99 -20.70 13.67
N ALA A 94 5.09 -20.35 12.97
CA ALA A 94 6.43 -20.81 13.34
C ALA A 94 6.81 -20.38 14.77
N THR A 95 6.41 -19.17 15.18
CA THR A 95 6.65 -18.65 16.52
C THR A 95 5.87 -19.43 17.58
N LYS A 96 4.60 -19.82 17.30
CA LYS A 96 3.82 -20.72 18.17
C LYS A 96 4.45 -22.10 18.31
N ASP A 97 5.07 -22.58 17.25
CA ASP A 97 5.79 -23.86 17.23
C ASP A 97 7.19 -23.77 17.91
N GLY A 98 7.54 -22.60 18.46
CA GLY A 98 8.81 -22.36 19.17
C GLY A 98 9.99 -22.03 18.25
N PHE A 99 9.77 -21.86 16.94
CA PHE A 99 10.78 -21.42 16.00
C PHE A 99 10.88 -19.89 15.97
N ASN A 100 11.98 -19.36 16.50
CA ASN A 100 12.23 -17.93 16.52
C ASN A 100 13.02 -17.47 15.29
N ILE A 101 12.33 -16.95 14.27
CA ILE A 101 12.97 -16.43 13.06
C ILE A 101 13.98 -15.29 13.33
N CYS A 102 13.86 -14.58 14.46
CA CYS A 102 14.79 -13.51 14.81
C CYS A 102 16.20 -14.02 15.15
N ASP A 103 16.40 -15.31 15.39
CA ASP A 103 17.73 -15.89 15.63
C ASP A 103 18.64 -15.79 14.38
N TYR A 104 18.05 -15.55 13.20
CA TYR A 104 18.75 -15.33 11.94
C TYR A 104 18.95 -13.84 11.61
N CYS A 105 18.48 -12.93 12.47
CA CYS A 105 18.60 -11.50 12.25
C CYS A 105 20.00 -11.00 12.68
N PRO A 106 20.81 -10.43 11.77
CA PRO A 106 22.12 -9.87 12.12
C PRO A 106 22.01 -8.50 12.81
N ASP A 107 20.84 -7.85 12.73
CA ASP A 107 20.57 -6.52 13.25
C ASP A 107 19.82 -6.53 14.59
N PHE A 108 20.06 -5.51 15.42
CA PHE A 108 19.46 -5.36 16.77
C PHE A 108 18.37 -4.27 16.86
N ASN A 109 17.91 -3.72 15.73
CA ASN A 109 16.86 -2.69 15.76
C ASN A 109 15.45 -3.28 15.71
N CYS A 110 15.00 -3.84 16.83
CA CYS A 110 13.70 -4.50 16.91
C CYS A 110 12.49 -3.54 17.04
N ARG A 111 12.73 -2.23 17.24
CA ARG A 111 11.67 -1.27 17.57
C ARG A 111 10.64 -1.11 16.44
N ASP A 112 11.11 -1.05 15.20
CA ASP A 112 10.27 -0.86 14.00
C ASP A 112 10.35 -2.10 13.09
N CYS A 113 10.55 -3.28 13.67
CA CYS A 113 10.74 -4.51 12.92
C CYS A 113 9.40 -5.17 12.57
N ILE A 114 9.08 -5.24 11.28
CA ILE A 114 7.84 -5.87 10.78
C ILE A 114 7.70 -7.34 11.20
N VAL A 115 8.82 -8.07 11.32
CA VAL A 115 8.81 -9.47 11.79
C VAL A 115 8.37 -9.55 13.25
N ASN A 116 8.76 -8.57 14.08
CA ASN A 116 8.33 -8.51 15.47
C ASN A 116 6.84 -8.20 15.59
N GLU A 117 6.32 -7.30 14.74
CA GLU A 117 4.89 -7.01 14.64
C GLU A 117 4.09 -8.27 14.25
N TRP A 118 4.55 -9.00 13.24
CA TRP A 118 3.87 -10.21 12.73
C TRP A 118 3.83 -11.40 13.67
N LYS A 119 4.80 -11.51 14.59
CA LYS A 119 4.76 -12.55 15.64
C LYS A 119 3.51 -12.45 16.51
N GLY A 120 2.96 -11.25 16.65
CA GLY A 120 1.86 -10.97 17.57
C GLY A 120 2.30 -10.96 19.03
N ASP A 121 1.39 -10.55 19.91
CA ASP A 121 1.59 -10.58 21.36
C ASP A 121 1.20 -11.97 21.88
N PRO A 122 2.10 -12.75 22.48
CA PRO A 122 1.80 -14.09 22.98
C PRO A 122 0.74 -14.12 24.10
N GLU A 123 0.43 -12.97 24.72
CA GLU A 123 -0.52 -12.85 25.83
C GLU A 123 -1.95 -12.44 25.42
N ASN A 124 -2.23 -12.18 24.13
CA ASN A 124 -3.53 -11.68 23.64
C ASN A 124 -4.27 -12.65 22.69
N GLU A 125 -4.06 -13.97 22.81
CA GLU A 125 -4.82 -15.00 22.08
C GLU A 125 -5.75 -15.84 22.97
#